data_AF-A0A2D9SWS6-F1
#
_entry.id   AF-A0A2D9SWS6-F1
#
_cell.length_a   1.000
_cell.length_b   1.000
_cell.length_c   1.000
_cell.angle_alpha   90.00
_cell.angle_beta   90.00
_cell.angle_gamma   90.00
#
_symmetry.space_group_name_H-M   'P 1'
#
loop_
_entity.id
_entity.type
_entity.pdbx_description
1 polymer ?
#
loop_
_entity_poly.entity_id
_entity_poly.type
_entity_poly.pdbx_seq_one_letter_code
_entity_poly.pdbx_strand_id
1 'polypeptide(L)' 'MVSMNQHNSELIVKELQKVRASLAPEEWRDARIYRHIDEYKLDYTLIATKISSGQLHYYVPDTGVFEPLNLNG' A
#
# COMPACT_ATOMS: atom_id res chain seq x y z
N MET A 1 7.11 3.96 -28.73
CA MET A 1 6.05 4.23 -27.73
C MET A 1 6.39 3.46 -26.47
N VAL A 2 7.26 4.01 -25.61
CA VAL A 2 7.67 3.38 -24.35
C VAL A 2 7.82 4.53 -23.37
N SER A 3 6.85 4.74 -22.47
CA SER A 3 6.99 5.66 -21.31
C SER A 3 5.77 5.73 -20.38
N MET A 4 4.61 5.18 -20.76
CA MET A 4 3.39 5.36 -19.95
C MET A 4 3.35 4.50 -18.66
N ASN A 5 4.17 3.46 -18.54
CA ASN A 5 4.16 2.59 -17.34
C ASN A 5 5.07 3.09 -16.20
N GLN A 6 6.13 3.86 -16.46
CA GLN A 6 7.08 4.28 -15.41
C GLN A 6 6.58 5.51 -14.63
N HIS A 7 5.97 6.49 -15.30
CA HIS A 7 5.45 7.68 -14.63
C HIS A 7 4.30 7.36 -13.67
N ASN A 8 3.47 6.37 -13.99
CA ASN A 8 2.35 5.97 -13.13
C ASN A 8 2.84 5.35 -11.82
N SER A 9 3.89 4.51 -11.87
CA SER A 9 4.47 3.92 -10.65
C SER A 9 5.05 4.95 -9.69
N GLU A 10 5.75 5.98 -10.20
CA GLU A 10 6.34 7.01 -9.34
C GLU A 10 5.28 7.87 -8.65
N LEU A 11 4.16 8.15 -9.33
CA LEU A 11 3.03 8.86 -8.75
C LEU A 11 2.36 8.03 -7.65
N ILE A 12 2.10 6.74 -7.90
CA ILE A 12 1.52 5.82 -6.92
C ILE A 12 2.41 5.75 -5.67
N VAL A 13 3.73 5.59 -5.84
CA VAL A 13 4.66 5.52 -4.70
C VAL A 13 4.64 6.82 -3.88
N LYS A 14 4.60 8.00 -4.53
CA LYS A 14 4.51 9.28 -3.81
C LYS A 14 3.22 9.40 -3.00
N GLU A 15 2.08 8.98 -3.55
CA GLU A 15 0.81 8.99 -2.82
C GLU A 15 0.84 8.02 -1.64
N LEU A 16 1.34 6.79 -1.83
CA LEU A 16 1.49 5.82 -0.73
C LEU A 16 2.45 6.33 0.36
N GLN A 17 3.49 7.09 0.01
CA GLN A 17 4.38 7.72 0.98
C GLN A 17 3.66 8.80 1.80
N LYS A 18 2.81 9.62 1.17
CA LYS A 18 1.98 10.61 1.87
C LYS A 18 1.02 9.93 2.82
N VAL A 19 0.30 8.91 2.35
CA VAL A 19 -0.62 8.13 3.18
C VAL A 19 0.13 7.54 4.37
N ARG A 20 1.27 6.89 4.14
CA ARG A 20 2.13 6.34 5.20
C ARG A 20 2.53 7.40 6.24
N ALA A 21 2.88 8.60 5.80
CA ALA A 21 3.27 9.70 6.70
C ALA A 21 2.08 10.28 7.48
N SER A 22 0.85 10.14 6.96
CA SER A 22 -0.38 10.57 7.63
C SER A 22 -0.97 9.53 8.58
N LEU A 23 -0.42 8.31 8.63
CA LEU A 23 -0.92 7.26 9.52
C LEU A 23 -0.68 7.65 10.98
N ALA A 24 -1.75 7.57 11.78
CA ALA A 24 -1.68 7.78 13.20
C ALA A 24 -0.85 6.65 13.85
N PRO A 25 0.27 6.95 14.54
CA PRO A 25 1.14 5.94 15.15
C PRO A 25 0.48 5.20 16.31
N GLU A 26 -0.62 5.73 16.85
CA GLU A 26 -1.47 5.09 17.86
C GLU A 26 -2.41 4.02 17.28
N GLU A 27 -2.71 4.09 15.98
CA GLU A 27 -3.61 3.15 15.30
C GLU A 27 -2.86 2.14 14.43
N TRP A 28 -1.74 2.57 13.83
CA TRP A 28 -1.01 1.82 12.81
C TRP A 28 0.45 1.66 13.19
N ARG A 29 0.98 0.45 12.98
CA ARG A 29 2.41 0.14 13.11
C ARG A 29 2.92 -0.63 11.90
N ASP A 30 4.24 -0.70 11.77
CA ASP A 30 4.91 -1.48 10.71
C ASP A 30 4.46 -1.10 9.28
N ALA A 31 4.11 0.17 9.05
CA ALA A 31 3.64 0.64 7.77
C ALA A 31 4.75 0.61 6.71
N ARG A 32 4.57 -0.20 5.66
CA ARG A 32 5.59 -0.47 4.63
C ARG A 32 4.96 -0.53 3.24
N ILE A 33 5.65 0.00 2.25
CA ILE A 33 5.24 -0.06 0.85
C ILE A 33 5.89 -1.31 0.24
N TYR A 34 5.07 -2.24 -0.21
CA TYR A 34 5.50 -3.42 -0.94
C TYR A 34 5.42 -3.15 -2.43
N ARG A 35 6.41 -3.68 -3.14
CA ARG A 35 6.46 -3.71 -4.60
C ARG A 35 6.17 -5.14 -5.01
N HIS A 36 5.10 -5.35 -5.77
CA HIS A 36 4.86 -6.64 -6.41
C HIS A 36 5.04 -6.51 -7.92
N ILE A 37 5.67 -7.54 -8.51
CA ILE A 37 5.84 -7.68 -9.95
C ILE A 37 4.93 -8.83 -10.32
N ASP A 38 3.78 -8.52 -10.90
CA ASP A 38 2.93 -9.51 -11.54
C ASP A 38 3.36 -9.68 -13.01
N GLU A 39 2.90 -10.72 -13.72
CA GLU A 39 3.40 -11.11 -15.05
C GLU A 39 3.37 -9.97 -16.08
N TYR A 40 2.55 -8.94 -15.85
CA TYR A 40 2.38 -7.81 -16.77
C TYR A 40 2.40 -6.43 -16.12
N LYS A 41 2.50 -6.33 -14.78
CA LYS A 41 2.38 -5.05 -14.08
C LYS A 41 3.28 -4.95 -12.86
N LEU A 42 3.87 -3.76 -12.74
CA LEU A 42 4.53 -3.33 -11.53
C LEU A 42 3.54 -2.57 -10.69
N ASP A 43 3.22 -3.10 -9.52
CA ASP A 43 2.27 -2.50 -8.61
C ASP A 43 2.90 -2.29 -7.24
N TYR A 44 2.37 -1.28 -6.54
CA TYR A 44 2.82 -0.88 -5.22
C TYR A 44 1.63 -0.86 -4.29
N THR A 45 1.81 -1.43 -3.11
CA THR A 45 0.76 -1.53 -2.10
C THR A 45 1.33 -1.11 -0.76
N LEU A 46 0.65 -0.21 -0.07
CA LEU A 46 0.98 0.12 1.32
C LEU A 46 0.29 -0.91 2.21
N ILE A 47 1.06 -1.55 3.07
CA ILE A 47 0.52 -2.38 4.14
C ILE A 47 0.85 -1.76 5.49
N ALA A 48 -0.03 -1.96 6.46
CA ALA A 48 0.18 -1.54 7.83
C ALA A 48 -0.53 -2.50 8.78
N THR A 49 0.03 -2.69 9.97
CA THR A 49 -0.62 -3.49 11.01
C THR A 49 -1.49 -2.59 11.86
N LYS A 50 -2.77 -2.91 11.98
CA LYS A 50 -3.66 -2.20 12.89
C LYS A 50 -3.37 -2.63 14.32
N ILE A 51 -3.04 -1.69 15.20
CA ILE A 51 -2.60 -1.98 16.57
C ILE A 51 -3.72 -2.64 17.37
N SER A 52 -4.96 -2.18 17.21
CA SER A 52 -6.11 -2.67 17.97
C SER A 52 -6.42 -4.15 17.74
N SER A 53 -6.25 -4.64 16.51
CA SER A 53 -6.53 -6.04 16.13
C SER A 53 -5.26 -6.88 15.98
N GLY A 54 -4.09 -6.26 15.88
CA GLY A 54 -2.85 -6.92 15.49
C GLY A 54 -2.88 -7.47 14.06
N GLN A 55 -3.91 -7.15 13.26
CA GLN A 55 -4.11 -7.67 11.91
C GLN A 55 -3.38 -6.80 10.89
N LEU A 56 -2.84 -7.43 9.85
CA LEU A 56 -2.26 -6.72 8.71
C LEU A 56 -3.40 -6.21 7.82
N HIS A 57 -3.29 -4.97 7.36
CA HIS A 57 -4.19 -4.39 6.38
C HIS A 57 -3.38 -3.91 5.17
N TYR A 58 -4.00 -3.93 4.00
CA TYR A 58 -3.48 -3.30 2.79
C TYR A 58 -4.33 -2.09 2.43
N TYR A 59 -3.68 -1.05 1.93
CA TYR A 59 -4.32 0.17 1.46
C TYR A 59 -4.76 -0.01 0.02
N VAL A 60 -6.03 0.31 -0.25
CA VAL A 60 -6.62 0.31 -1.60
C VAL A 60 -6.63 1.75 -2.11
N PRO A 61 -5.78 2.11 -3.10
CA PRO A 61 -5.70 3.48 -3.60
C PRO A 61 -7.01 3.99 -4.20
N ASP A 62 -7.77 3.12 -4.87
CA ASP A 62 -9.04 3.47 -5.51
C ASP A 62 -10.12 3.91 -4.52
N THR A 63 -10.13 3.34 -3.31
CA THR A 63 -11.14 3.62 -2.29
C THR A 63 -10.61 4.49 -1.15
N GLY A 64 -9.28 4.57 -1.00
CA GLY A 64 -8.62 5.25 0.10
C GLY A 64 -8.76 4.55 1.46
N VAL A 65 -9.10 3.26 1.47
CA VAL A 65 -9.41 2.49 2.69
C VAL A 65 -8.37 1.40 2.93
N PHE A 66 -8.13 1.09 4.22
CA PHE A 66 -7.33 -0.07 4.65
C PHE A 66 -8.22 -1.30 4.84
N GLU A 67 -8.07 -2.27 3.95
CA GLU A 67 -8.78 -3.55 4.04
C GLU A 67 -7.93 -4.61 4.77
N PRO A 68 -8.55 -5.48 5.58
CA PRO A 68 -7.82 -6.53 6.29
C PRO A 68 -7.25 -7.54 5.30
N LEU A 69 -5.95 -7.81 5.40
CA LEU A 69 -5.29 -8.85 4.62
C LEU A 69 -5.53 -10.20 5.29
N ASN A 70 -6.49 -10.97 4.77
CA ASN A 70 -6.74 -12.33 5.21
C ASN A 70 -5.73 -13.28 4.54
N LEU A 71 -4.68 -13.64 5.28
CA LEU A 71 -3.65 -14.59 4.85
C LEU A 71 -4.05 -16.07 5.06
N ASN A 72 -5.35 -16.38 5.15
CA ASN A 72 -5.81 -17.77 5.22
C ASN A 72 -5.59 -18.44 3.86
N GLY A 73 -4.43 -19.08 3.70
CA GLY A 73 -4.11 -20.02 2.64
C GLY A 73 -4.21 -21.46 3.12
#